data_AF-A0A7S0Q6S5-F1
#
_entry.id   AF-A0A7S0Q6S5-F1
#
_cell.length_a   1.000
_cell.length_b   1.000
_cell.length_c   1.000
_cell.angle_alpha   90.00
_cell.angle_beta   90.00
_cell.angle_gamma   90.00
#
_symmetry.space_group_name_H-M   'P 1'
#
loop_
_entity.id
_entity.type
_entity.pdbx_description
1 polymer ?
#
loop_
_entity_poly.entity_id
_entity_poly.type
_entity_poly.pdbx_seq_one_letter_code
_entity_poly.pdbx_strand_id
1 'polypeptide(L)'
;PIPQPSVTTSAEEKGTPDEPTVLVLLPSEVVIASMSSSHLAPCAHALVSMLFLSDENVFFHFFEMAGEMSLMMEAATLEALRAGSDSTASALDAAFVDVSSGWRVLA
;
A
#
# COMPACT_ATOMS: atom_id res chain seq x y z
N PRO A 1 -26.61 43.45 -33.02
CA PRO A 1 -27.48 42.74 -32.04
C PRO A 1 -27.06 41.26 -31.95
N ILE A 2 -26.39 40.91 -30.84
CA ILE A 2 -25.96 39.54 -30.52
C ILE A 2 -26.81 39.09 -29.31
N PRO A 3 -27.43 37.90 -29.32
CA PRO A 3 -28.30 37.47 -28.23
C PRO A 3 -27.49 37.13 -26.98
N GLN A 4 -27.90 37.62 -25.82
CA GLN A 4 -27.38 37.15 -24.53
C GLN A 4 -27.95 35.75 -24.23
N PRO A 5 -27.15 34.83 -23.65
CA PRO A 5 -27.69 33.57 -23.17
C PRO A 5 -28.49 33.78 -21.88
N SER A 6 -29.69 33.20 -21.87
CA SER A 6 -30.63 33.18 -20.76
C SER A 6 -30.03 32.48 -19.54
N VAL A 7 -30.14 33.12 -18.38
CA VAL A 7 -29.91 32.48 -17.07
C VAL A 7 -31.08 31.53 -16.81
N THR A 8 -30.82 30.23 -16.87
CA THR A 8 -31.76 29.21 -16.40
C THR A 8 -31.36 28.80 -14.98
N THR A 9 -32.06 29.33 -13.99
CA THR A 9 -32.09 28.80 -12.62
C THR A 9 -32.96 27.54 -12.61
N SER A 10 -32.34 26.37 -12.43
CA SER A 10 -32.93 25.08 -12.04
C SER A 10 -31.74 24.13 -11.81
N ALA A 11 -31.61 23.33 -10.77
CA ALA A 11 -32.53 22.94 -9.71
C ALA A 11 -31.72 22.70 -8.44
N GLU A 12 -32.39 22.87 -7.30
CA GLU A 12 -31.94 22.44 -5.98
C GLU A 12 -31.70 20.91 -6.04
N GLU A 13 -30.42 20.53 -6.12
CA GLU A 13 -30.01 19.13 -6.03
C GLU A 13 -30.27 18.70 -4.59
N LYS A 14 -31.37 17.98 -4.39
CA LYS A 14 -31.77 17.38 -3.13
C LYS A 14 -30.70 16.35 -2.78
N GLY A 15 -29.68 16.78 -2.03
CA GLY A 15 -28.60 15.94 -1.54
C GLY A 15 -29.18 14.67 -0.94
N THR A 16 -28.84 13.53 -1.53
CA THR A 16 -29.08 12.22 -0.95
C THR A 16 -28.50 12.22 0.46
N PRO A 17 -29.23 11.73 1.48
CA PRO A 17 -28.68 11.62 2.83
C PRO A 17 -27.42 10.76 2.76
N ASP A 18 -26.29 11.30 3.25
CA ASP A 18 -25.02 10.58 3.38
C ASP A 18 -25.30 9.21 4.00
N GLU A 19 -25.11 8.14 3.22
CA GLU A 19 -25.06 6.80 3.79
C GLU A 19 -23.94 6.82 4.85
N PRO A 20 -24.17 6.28 6.06
CA PRO A 20 -23.15 6.29 7.09
C PRO A 20 -21.94 5.51 6.57
N THR A 21 -20.84 6.23 6.30
CA THR A 21 -19.56 5.61 5.98
C THR A 21 -19.16 4.73 7.16
N VAL A 22 -19.30 3.42 6.99
CA VAL A 22 -18.89 2.45 8.01
C VAL A 22 -17.38 2.40 7.97
N LEU A 23 -16.73 3.03 8.94
CA LEU A 23 -15.30 2.90 9.17
C LEU A 23 -15.01 1.47 9.63
N VAL A 24 -14.17 0.76 8.87
CA VAL A 24 -13.75 -0.60 9.19
C VAL A 24 -12.27 -0.58 9.53
N LEU A 25 -11.95 -0.88 10.79
CA LEU A 25 -10.59 -1.14 11.20
C LEU A 25 -10.13 -2.48 10.60
N LEU A 26 -9.07 -2.46 9.80
CA LEU A 26 -8.44 -3.71 9.38
C LEU A 26 -7.81 -4.38 10.61
N PRO A 27 -7.99 -5.71 10.77
CA PRO A 27 -7.47 -6.43 11.93
C PRO A 27 -5.94 -6.57 11.90
N SER A 28 -5.34 -6.42 10.71
CA SER A 28 -3.90 -6.63 10.49
C SER A 28 -3.06 -5.44 10.93
N GLU A 29 -1.96 -5.73 11.61
CA GLU A 29 -0.88 -4.77 11.83
C GLU A 29 -0.03 -4.65 10.57
N VAL A 30 0.31 -3.42 10.21
CA VAL A 30 1.05 -3.11 8.98
C VAL A 30 2.42 -2.55 9.34
N VAL A 31 3.39 -2.91 8.51
CA VAL A 31 4.77 -2.46 8.58
C VAL A 31 5.08 -1.68 7.32
N ILE A 32 5.78 -0.55 7.49
CA ILE A 32 6.32 0.25 6.40
C ILE A 32 7.82 0.05 6.42
N ALA A 33 8.39 -0.41 5.30
CA ALA A 33 9.82 -0.60 5.13
C ALA A 33 10.31 0.21 3.92
N SER A 34 11.48 0.82 4.09
CA SER A 34 12.16 1.55 3.02
C SER A 34 13.38 0.78 2.56
N MET A 35 13.61 0.72 1.25
CA MET A 35 14.87 0.21 0.68
C MET A 35 15.29 1.01 -0.56
N SER A 36 16.59 1.12 -0.79
CA SER A 36 17.11 1.71 -2.02
C SER A 36 16.89 0.80 -3.22
N SER A 37 16.65 1.38 -4.39
CA SER A 37 16.51 0.66 -5.68
C SER A 37 17.69 -0.26 -6.00
N SER A 38 18.89 0.01 -5.47
CA SER A 38 20.06 -0.88 -5.62
C SER A 38 19.86 -2.25 -4.98
N HIS A 39 18.99 -2.37 -3.97
CA HIS A 39 18.66 -3.61 -3.28
C HIS A 39 17.48 -4.36 -3.90
N LEU A 40 16.85 -3.81 -4.95
CA LEU A 40 15.71 -4.47 -5.60
C LEU A 40 16.10 -5.82 -6.19
N ALA A 41 17.19 -5.86 -6.96
CA ALA A 41 17.64 -7.06 -7.65
C ALA A 41 17.84 -8.27 -6.72
N PRO A 42 18.56 -8.16 -5.58
CA PRO A 42 18.70 -9.28 -4.66
C PRO A 42 17.39 -9.66 -3.93
N CYS A 43 16.45 -8.72 -3.77
CA CYS A 43 15.15 -8.97 -3.11
C CYS A 43 14.04 -9.39 -4.09
N ALA A 44 14.26 -9.29 -5.41
CA ALA A 44 13.24 -9.41 -6.42
C ALA A 44 12.50 -10.75 -6.37
N HIS A 45 13.23 -11.85 -6.14
CA HIS A 45 12.61 -13.17 -6.03
C HIS A 45 11.60 -13.24 -4.87
N ALA A 46 11.96 -12.68 -3.71
CA ALA A 46 11.11 -12.65 -2.52
C ALA A 46 9.84 -11.83 -2.79
N LEU A 47 10.02 -10.63 -3.35
CA LEU A 47 8.94 -9.71 -3.64
C LEU A 47 7.98 -10.27 -4.71
N VAL A 48 8.51 -10.85 -5.79
CA VAL A 48 7.71 -11.51 -6.84
C VAL A 48 6.95 -12.72 -6.28
N SER A 49 7.60 -13.53 -5.44
CA SER A 49 6.93 -14.69 -4.83
C SER A 49 5.76 -14.26 -3.96
N MET A 50 5.93 -13.21 -3.16
CA MET A 50 4.85 -12.69 -2.33
C MET A 50 3.75 -12.01 -3.15
N LEU A 51 4.10 -11.25 -4.20
CA LEU A 51 3.13 -10.56 -5.06
C LEU A 51 2.28 -11.50 -5.94
N PHE A 52 2.85 -12.59 -6.41
CA PHE A 52 2.23 -13.42 -7.45
C PHE A 52 2.01 -14.88 -7.07
N LEU A 53 2.68 -15.38 -6.03
CA LEU A 53 2.65 -16.80 -5.65
C LEU A 53 2.10 -17.02 -4.23
N SER A 54 1.76 -15.96 -3.49
CA SER A 54 1.10 -16.11 -2.20
C SER A 54 -0.40 -16.30 -2.40
N ASP A 55 -0.94 -17.42 -1.90
CA ASP A 55 -2.38 -17.71 -1.89
C ASP A 55 -3.11 -16.98 -0.74
N GLU A 56 -2.37 -16.32 0.15
CA GLU A 56 -2.94 -15.54 1.27
C GLU A 56 -3.43 -14.18 0.74
N ASN A 57 -4.59 -13.71 1.24
CA ASN A 57 -5.03 -12.35 0.95
C ASN A 57 -4.18 -11.37 1.76
N VAL A 58 -3.08 -10.92 1.17
CA VAL A 58 -2.11 -10.06 1.85
C VAL A 58 -2.33 -8.60 1.48
N PHE A 59 -2.49 -7.71 2.48
CA PHE A 59 -2.33 -6.28 2.24
C PHE A 59 -0.87 -5.98 1.86
N PHE A 60 -0.65 -5.52 0.63
CA PHE A 60 0.65 -5.10 0.14
C PHE A 60 0.53 -3.87 -0.76
N HIS A 61 1.37 -2.89 -0.50
CA HIS A 61 1.50 -1.67 -1.29
C HIS A 61 2.97 -1.38 -1.57
N PHE A 62 3.27 -1.09 -2.83
CA PHE A 62 4.61 -0.78 -3.32
C PHE A 62 4.59 0.58 -4.00
N PHE A 63 5.57 1.40 -3.68
CA PHE A 63 5.74 2.71 -4.29
C PHE A 63 7.22 3.04 -4.46
N GLU A 64 7.57 3.62 -5.61
CA GLU A 64 8.93 4.05 -5.93
C GLU A 64 8.95 5.57 -6.19
N MET A 65 9.89 6.26 -5.54
CA MET A 65 10.14 7.68 -5.77
C MET A 65 11.62 8.00 -5.57
N ALA A 66 12.20 8.73 -6.52
CA ALA A 66 13.57 9.25 -6.44
C ALA A 66 14.65 8.19 -6.14
N GLY A 67 14.46 6.94 -6.61
CA GLY A 67 15.40 5.83 -6.42
C GLY A 67 15.27 5.12 -5.07
N GLU A 68 14.30 5.52 -4.25
CA GLU A 68 13.90 4.86 -3.02
C GLU A 68 12.56 4.14 -3.22
N MET A 69 12.42 2.99 -2.55
CA MET A 69 11.21 2.18 -2.59
C MET A 69 10.62 2.10 -1.19
N SER A 70 9.31 2.35 -1.10
CA SER A 70 8.52 2.19 0.11
C SER A 70 7.58 1.02 -0.07
N LEU A 71 7.64 0.10 0.89
CA LEU A 71 6.85 -1.11 0.94
C LEU A 71 5.99 -1.04 2.20
N MET A 72 4.68 -1.15 2.03
CA MET A 72 3.75 -1.25 3.15
C MET A 72 3.08 -2.62 3.05
N MET A 73 3.22 -3.43 4.09
CA MET A 73 2.75 -4.83 4.09
C MET A 73 2.33 -5.26 5.48
N GLU A 74 1.54 -6.34 5.59
CA GLU A 74 1.23 -6.89 6.91
C GLU A 74 2.49 -7.36 7.64
N ALA A 75 2.51 -7.22 8.96
CA ALA A 75 3.63 -7.68 9.79
C ALA A 75 3.91 -9.18 9.59
N ALA A 76 2.86 -9.99 9.44
CA ALA A 76 2.98 -11.41 9.17
C ALA A 76 3.67 -11.71 7.82
N THR A 77 3.46 -10.86 6.81
CA THR A 77 4.11 -10.97 5.49
C THR A 77 5.59 -10.74 5.58
N LEU A 78 6.01 -9.72 6.33
CA LEU A 78 7.44 -9.44 6.55
C LEU A 78 8.12 -10.61 7.26
N GLU A 79 7.48 -11.17 8.29
CA GLU A 79 8.00 -12.33 9.00
C GLU A 79 8.04 -13.59 8.12
N ALA A 80 7.05 -13.81 7.26
CA ALA A 80 7.07 -14.90 6.28
C ALA A 80 8.20 -14.75 5.26
N LEU A 81 8.47 -13.52 4.80
CA LEU A 81 9.58 -13.22 3.90
C LEU A 81 10.94 -13.47 4.57
N ARG A 82 11.07 -13.14 5.86
CA ARG A 82 12.26 -13.42 6.68
C ARG A 82 12.43 -14.89 7.02
N ALA A 83 11.33 -15.65 7.12
CA ALA A 83 11.36 -17.08 7.36
C ALA A 83 11.64 -17.91 6.09
N GLY A 84 11.80 -17.27 4.93
CA GLY A 84 12.16 -17.91 3.66
C GLY A 84 13.60 -18.48 3.65
N SER A 85 14.18 -18.65 2.46
CA SER A 85 15.56 -19.14 2.35
C SER A 85 16.56 -18.18 3.03
N ASP A 86 17.63 -18.73 3.61
CA ASP A 86 18.67 -17.95 4.30
C ASP A 86 19.22 -16.79 3.45
N SER A 87 19.36 -16.99 2.14
CA SER A 87 19.81 -15.97 1.19
C SER A 87 18.84 -14.81 1.02
N THR A 88 17.53 -15.09 1.10
CA THR A 88 16.45 -14.13 0.87
C THR A 88 16.21 -13.29 2.10
N ALA A 89 16.16 -13.94 3.27
CA ALA A 89 16.04 -13.28 4.56
C ALA A 89 17.19 -12.30 4.79
N SER A 90 18.43 -12.76 4.54
CA SER A 90 19.63 -11.93 4.67
C SER A 90 19.62 -10.73 3.72
N ALA A 91 19.16 -10.91 2.48
CA ALA A 91 19.06 -9.81 1.51
C ALA A 91 18.03 -8.75 1.92
N LEU A 92 16.86 -9.18 2.44
CA LEU A 92 15.81 -8.28 2.90
C LEU A 92 16.23 -7.49 4.15
N ASP A 93 16.83 -8.15 5.13
CA ASP A 93 17.30 -7.49 6.35
C ASP A 93 18.44 -6.50 6.05
N ALA A 94 19.29 -6.78 5.06
CA ALA A 94 20.32 -5.85 4.61
C ALA A 94 19.76 -4.69 3.76
N ALA A 95 18.60 -4.89 3.11
CA ALA A 95 17.96 -3.91 2.24
C ALA A 95 17.08 -2.92 3.00
N PHE A 96 16.42 -3.37 4.08
CA PHE A 96 15.51 -2.55 4.85
C PHE A 96 16.23 -1.64 5.85
N VAL A 97 16.09 -0.34 5.66
CA VAL A 97 16.80 0.66 6.48
C VAL A 97 15.87 1.29 7.53
N ASP A 98 14.61 1.54 7.16
CA ASP A 98 13.62 2.20 8.03
C ASP A 98 12.37 1.34 8.16
N VAL A 99 12.40 0.35 9.05
CA VAL A 99 11.23 -0.48 9.35
C VAL A 99 10.40 0.17 10.45
N SER A 100 9.22 0.67 10.09
CA SER A 100 8.25 1.26 10.99
C SER A 100 7.08 0.30 11.20
N SER A 101 6.81 -0.08 12.45
CA SER A 101 5.77 -1.04 12.84
C SER A 101 4.66 -0.40 13.69
N GLY A 102 3.61 -1.16 14.01
CA GLY A 102 2.48 -0.70 14.82
C GLY A 102 1.43 0.09 14.05
N TRP A 103 1.49 0.15 12.71
CA TRP A 103 0.50 0.84 11.91
C TRP A 103 -0.78 0.02 11.82
N ARG A 104 -1.92 0.70 11.89
CA ARG A 104 -3.24 0.11 11.64
C ARG A 104 -3.93 0.94 10.57
N VAL A 105 -4.44 0.27 9.54
CA VAL A 105 -5.19 0.93 8.47
C VAL A 105 -6.66 1.03 8.88
N LEU A 106 -7.15 2.26 8.86
CA LEU A 106 -8.58 2.59 8.94
C LEU A 106 -9.10 2.61 7.50
N ALA A 107 -9.94 1.65 7.13
CA ALA A 107 -10.61 1.62 5.83
C ALA A 107 -11.97 2.34 5.90
#